data_AF-A0A7C4T8Q2-F1
#
_entry.id   AF-A0A7C4T8Q2-F1
#
_cell.length_a   1.000
_cell.length_b   1.000
_cell.length_c   1.000
_cell.angle_alpha   90.00
_cell.angle_beta   90.00
_cell.angle_gamma   90.00
#
_symmetry.space_group_name_H-M   'P 1'
#
loop_
_entity.id
_entity.type
_entity.pdbx_description
1 polymer ?
#
loop_
_entity_poly.entity_id
_entity_poly.type
_entity_poly.pdbx_seq_one_letter_code
_entity_poly.pdbx_strand_id
1 'polypeptide(L)'
;MKKLIFFLVAVFVFLSGTITFVCADPTTPQFHPVIKEFSDLLNQDPIVRMYVAQMVDQLPKKNKNVKDINDFLSQLNQILTTAPKFSKGEVEVTPLSNLLVGMMNTPAGFHAFRNEKINSMIRKILKTWGEFLNSEKSLYVLNDSPDGWKSKEAQEFLKMDDYIYDPNDPYWGYKSWNDFFARKVKPSTRPIAQPDNDKIIVSPCDTTIFNIGHNVGKVDRFWIKS
;
A
#
# COMPACT_ATOMS: atom_id res chain seq x y z
N MET A 1 -37.88 9.53 -8.71
CA MET A 1 -37.04 8.63 -7.90
C MET A 1 -35.58 8.85 -8.28
N LYS A 2 -34.84 9.63 -7.47
CA LYS A 2 -33.41 9.92 -7.72
C LYS A 2 -32.58 8.78 -7.15
N LYS A 3 -31.84 8.07 -8.00
CA LYS A 3 -30.88 7.02 -7.57
C LYS A 3 -29.64 7.71 -7.00
N LEU A 4 -29.34 7.45 -5.72
CA LEU A 4 -28.13 7.91 -5.06
C LEU A 4 -27.03 6.87 -5.35
N ILE A 5 -26.00 7.27 -6.09
CA ILE A 5 -24.84 6.43 -6.38
C ILE A 5 -23.74 6.85 -5.40
N PHE A 6 -23.39 5.95 -4.48
CA PHE A 6 -22.20 6.12 -3.64
C PHE A 6 -21.00 5.48 -4.35
N PHE A 7 -19.95 6.28 -4.58
CA PHE A 7 -18.65 5.77 -4.97
C PHE A 7 -17.70 5.87 -3.77
N LEU A 8 -17.21 4.72 -3.34
CA LEU A 8 -16.16 4.61 -2.34
C LEU A 8 -14.81 4.66 -3.06
N VAL A 9 -14.02 5.70 -2.83
CA VAL A 9 -12.60 5.75 -3.24
C VAL A 9 -11.79 6.14 -2.03
N ALA A 10 -10.94 5.23 -1.56
CA ALA A 10 -9.96 5.51 -0.52
C ALA A 10 -8.91 6.47 -1.09
N VAL A 11 -8.87 7.70 -0.58
CA VAL A 11 -7.85 8.71 -0.91
C VAL A 11 -6.77 8.65 0.17
N PHE A 12 -5.56 8.23 -0.21
CA PHE A 12 -4.39 8.32 0.65
C PHE A 12 -3.93 9.79 0.72
N VAL A 13 -4.06 10.40 1.89
CA VAL A 13 -3.44 11.70 2.21
C VAL A 13 -1.96 11.45 2.48
N PHE A 14 -1.07 12.03 1.68
CA PHE A 14 0.37 11.84 1.84
C PHE A 14 0.91 12.72 2.96
N LEU A 15 1.28 12.10 4.08
CA LEU A 15 2.19 12.68 5.06
C LEU A 15 3.58 12.10 4.84
N SER A 16 4.57 12.98 4.89
CA SER A 16 5.96 12.75 4.49
C SER A 16 6.70 11.87 5.50
N GLY A 17 6.46 10.56 5.41
CA GLY A 17 7.28 9.54 6.03
C GLY A 17 8.39 9.08 5.12
N THR A 18 9.64 9.14 5.58
CA THR A 18 10.76 8.56 4.84
C THR A 18 11.10 7.22 5.48
N ILE A 19 10.65 6.12 4.88
CA ILE A 19 11.24 4.81 5.18
C ILE A 19 12.65 4.82 4.56
N THR A 20 13.68 4.87 5.40
CA THR A 20 15.07 4.73 4.98
C THR A 20 15.37 3.26 4.73
N PHE A 21 15.49 2.88 3.46
CA PHE A 21 16.10 1.61 3.08
C PHE A 21 17.62 1.71 3.27
N VAL A 22 18.18 0.89 4.16
CA VAL A 22 19.64 0.77 4.32
C VAL A 22 20.19 0.11 3.06
N CYS A 23 21.17 0.75 2.43
CA CYS A 23 21.91 0.16 1.31
C CYS A 23 22.53 -1.17 1.76
N ALA A 24 22.18 -2.27 1.08
CA ALA A 24 22.76 -3.58 1.36
C ALA A 24 24.25 -3.62 0.98
N ASP A 25 24.96 -4.59 1.58
CA ASP A 25 26.38 -4.91 1.38
C ASP A 25 26.83 -4.97 -0.10
N PRO A 26 28.11 -4.74 -0.42
CA PRO A 26 28.63 -4.61 -1.80
C PRO A 26 28.59 -5.89 -2.65
N THR A 27 28.12 -7.01 -2.12
CA THR A 27 27.90 -8.22 -2.91
C THR A 27 26.62 -8.05 -3.72
N THR A 28 26.71 -8.18 -5.06
CA THR A 28 25.58 -8.05 -5.98
C THR A 28 24.34 -8.73 -5.39
N PRO A 29 23.28 -7.98 -5.02
CA PRO A 29 22.11 -8.57 -4.39
C PRO A 29 21.60 -9.66 -5.32
N GLN A 30 21.51 -10.90 -4.83
CA GLN A 30 20.87 -11.95 -5.59
C GLN A 30 19.40 -11.55 -5.76
N PHE A 31 19.06 -11.04 -6.94
CA PHE A 31 17.69 -10.62 -7.22
C PHE A 31 16.77 -11.83 -7.16
N HIS A 32 15.65 -11.66 -6.46
CA HIS A 32 14.52 -12.56 -6.52
C HIS A 32 14.14 -12.77 -7.99
N PRO A 33 13.71 -13.98 -8.42
CA PRO A 33 13.39 -14.27 -9.81
C PRO A 33 12.49 -13.24 -10.49
N VAL A 34 11.49 -12.69 -9.77
CA VAL A 34 10.59 -11.64 -10.31
C VAL A 34 11.29 -10.30 -10.59
N ILE A 35 12.30 -9.94 -9.79
CA ILE A 35 13.09 -8.71 -9.99
C ILE A 35 14.10 -8.93 -11.11
N LYS A 36 14.68 -10.13 -11.20
CA LYS A 36 15.52 -10.51 -12.34
C LYS A 36 14.72 -10.44 -13.64
N GLU A 37 13.50 -10.98 -13.66
CA GLU A 37 12.60 -10.88 -14.82
C GLU A 37 12.32 -9.42 -15.21
N PHE A 38 12.11 -8.53 -14.22
CA PHE A 38 11.89 -7.12 -14.51
C PHE A 38 13.16 -6.45 -15.08
N SER A 39 14.32 -6.78 -14.52
CA SER A 39 15.63 -6.35 -15.04
C SER A 39 15.83 -6.80 -16.49
N ASP A 40 15.51 -8.05 -16.80
CA ASP A 40 15.63 -8.62 -18.14
C ASP A 40 14.71 -7.88 -19.14
N LEU A 41 13.45 -7.58 -18.74
CA LEU A 41 12.55 -6.75 -19.55
C LEU A 41 13.16 -5.36 -19.84
N LEU A 42 13.73 -4.71 -18.83
CA LEU A 42 14.37 -3.39 -18.96
C LEU A 42 15.65 -3.43 -19.82
N ASN A 43 16.28 -4.58 -19.97
CA ASN A 43 17.45 -4.74 -20.85
C ASN A 43 17.05 -5.08 -22.29
N GLN A 44 15.89 -5.69 -22.50
CA GLN A 44 15.41 -6.11 -23.81
C GLN A 44 14.54 -5.06 -24.51
N ASP A 45 13.85 -4.21 -23.76
CA ASP A 45 12.92 -3.20 -24.30
C ASP A 45 13.40 -1.77 -23.97
N PRO A 46 14.00 -1.05 -24.94
CA PRO A 46 14.55 0.28 -24.70
C PRO A 46 13.47 1.33 -24.39
N ILE A 47 12.23 1.15 -24.85
CA ILE A 47 11.13 2.08 -24.56
C ILE A 47 10.69 1.90 -23.11
N VAL A 48 10.53 0.65 -22.66
CA VAL A 48 10.22 0.35 -21.26
C VAL A 48 11.34 0.85 -20.34
N ARG A 49 12.60 0.64 -20.72
CA ARG A 49 13.76 1.16 -20.00
C ARG A 49 13.73 2.68 -19.89
N MET A 50 13.48 3.37 -21.00
CA MET A 50 13.39 4.83 -21.05
C MET A 50 12.34 5.36 -20.08
N TYR A 51 11.13 4.77 -20.07
CA TYR A 51 10.09 5.19 -19.14
C TYR A 51 10.49 5.03 -17.68
N VAL A 52 11.10 3.91 -17.30
CA VAL A 52 11.55 3.69 -15.91
C VAL A 52 12.71 4.61 -15.55
N ALA A 53 13.70 4.80 -16.44
CA ALA A 53 14.80 5.73 -16.23
C ALA A 53 14.28 7.16 -15.99
N GLN A 54 13.43 7.65 -16.88
CA GLN A 54 12.86 9.00 -16.78
C GLN A 54 11.98 9.16 -15.55
N MET A 55 11.21 8.14 -15.17
CA MET A 55 10.39 8.14 -13.96
C MET A 55 11.23 8.32 -12.70
N VAL A 56 12.40 7.68 -12.63
CA VAL A 56 13.37 7.85 -11.53
C VAL A 56 14.03 9.22 -11.59
N ASP A 57 14.49 9.67 -12.77
CA ASP A 57 15.18 10.95 -12.94
C ASP A 57 14.29 12.17 -12.66
N GLN A 58 12.98 12.04 -12.92
CA GLN A 58 11.99 13.10 -12.69
C GLN A 58 11.55 13.22 -11.23
N LEU A 59 12.04 12.37 -10.32
CA LEU A 59 11.79 12.53 -8.90
C LEU A 59 12.33 13.88 -8.41
N PRO A 60 11.52 14.70 -7.71
CA PRO A 60 11.99 15.98 -7.21
C PRO A 60 13.13 15.77 -6.22
N LYS A 61 14.14 16.66 -6.23
CA LYS A 61 15.38 16.52 -5.40
C LYS A 61 15.11 16.24 -3.92
N LYS A 62 14.05 16.85 -3.37
CA LYS A 62 13.63 16.67 -1.97
C LYS A 62 13.17 15.24 -1.65
N ASN A 63 12.73 14.49 -2.67
CA ASN A 63 12.22 13.13 -2.57
C ASN A 63 13.02 12.15 -3.46
N LYS A 64 14.29 12.45 -3.77
CA LYS A 64 15.13 11.55 -4.58
C LYS A 64 15.68 10.42 -3.71
N ASN A 65 14.78 9.58 -3.21
CA ASN A 65 15.08 8.34 -2.48
C ASN A 65 15.50 7.19 -3.40
N VAL A 66 15.42 7.39 -4.72
CA VAL A 66 15.85 6.43 -5.74
C VAL A 66 16.82 7.13 -6.70
N LYS A 67 18.02 6.57 -6.84
CA LYS A 67 19.13 7.18 -7.58
C LYS A 67 19.05 6.88 -9.07
N ASP A 68 18.82 5.62 -9.42
CA ASP A 68 18.79 5.09 -10.78
C ASP A 68 17.96 3.79 -10.87
N ILE A 69 17.93 3.14 -12.04
CA ILE A 69 17.20 1.88 -12.26
C ILE A 69 17.70 0.75 -11.35
N ASN A 70 19.00 0.64 -11.10
CA ASN A 70 19.56 -0.45 -10.31
C ASN A 70 19.20 -0.28 -8.83
N ASP A 71 19.21 0.95 -8.34
CA ASP A 71 18.72 1.30 -7.01
C ASP A 71 17.22 1.00 -6.89
N PHE A 72 16.42 1.35 -7.90
CA PHE A 72 14.99 1.01 -7.94
C PHE A 72 14.74 -0.50 -7.84
N LEU A 73 15.42 -1.30 -8.66
CA LEU A 73 15.30 -2.76 -8.63
C LEU A 73 15.78 -3.35 -7.30
N SER A 74 16.84 -2.79 -6.72
CA SER A 74 17.37 -3.22 -5.42
C SER A 74 16.39 -2.95 -4.28
N GLN A 75 15.77 -1.77 -4.26
CA GLN A 75 14.74 -1.44 -3.27
C GLN A 75 13.49 -2.30 -3.44
N LEU A 76 13.04 -2.55 -4.68
CA LEU A 76 11.97 -3.53 -4.94
C LEU A 76 12.34 -4.92 -4.40
N ASN A 77 13.58 -5.38 -4.59
CA ASN A 77 14.04 -6.67 -4.09
C ASN A 77 14.00 -6.75 -2.56
N GLN A 78 14.42 -5.69 -1.86
CA GLN A 78 14.34 -5.63 -0.39
C GLN A 78 12.88 -5.64 0.10
N ILE A 79 11.98 -4.95 -0.60
CA ILE A 79 10.56 -4.87 -0.25
C ILE A 79 9.89 -6.25 -0.29
N LEU A 80 10.30 -7.15 -1.20
CA LEU A 80 9.70 -8.49 -1.31
C LEU A 80 9.73 -9.30 -0.01
N THR A 81 10.61 -8.95 0.93
CA THR A 81 10.72 -9.60 2.26
C THR A 81 10.52 -8.61 3.41
N THR A 82 9.87 -7.46 3.17
CA THR A 82 9.64 -6.43 4.19
C THR A 82 8.15 -6.32 4.51
N ALA A 83 7.78 -6.59 5.76
CA ALA A 83 6.43 -6.37 6.27
C ALA A 83 6.27 -4.91 6.77
N PRO A 84 5.11 -4.27 6.55
CA PRO A 84 4.85 -2.93 7.07
C PRO A 84 4.93 -2.86 8.60
N LYS A 85 5.69 -1.90 9.12
CA LYS A 85 5.82 -1.58 10.55
C LYS A 85 4.85 -0.48 10.95
N PHE A 86 4.58 -0.37 12.25
CA PHE A 86 3.78 0.74 12.77
C PHE A 86 4.58 2.06 12.72
N SER A 87 3.91 3.15 12.33
CA SER A 87 4.44 4.51 12.32
C SER A 87 3.33 5.48 12.69
N LYS A 88 3.53 6.30 13.73
CA LYS A 88 2.52 7.25 14.20
C LYS A 88 2.39 8.43 13.24
N GLY A 89 1.16 8.73 12.81
CA GLY A 89 0.86 9.98 12.09
C GLY A 89 1.14 9.94 10.59
N GLU A 90 1.58 8.80 10.06
CA GLU A 90 1.62 8.55 8.62
C GLU A 90 0.38 7.72 8.27
N VAL A 91 -0.37 8.15 7.25
CA VAL A 91 -1.41 7.29 6.65
C VAL A 91 -0.68 6.03 6.22
N GLU A 92 -0.97 4.88 6.83
CA GLU A 92 -0.22 3.61 6.70
C GLU A 92 0.38 3.41 5.29
N VAL A 93 1.61 3.90 5.09
CA VAL A 93 2.28 3.81 3.80
C VAL A 93 3.04 2.51 3.80
N THR A 94 2.55 1.55 3.03
CA THR A 94 3.31 0.31 2.85
C THR A 94 4.66 0.60 2.17
N PRO A 95 5.72 -0.21 2.42
CA PRO A 95 7.03 -0.01 1.80
C PRO A 95 6.97 0.15 0.27
N LEU A 96 6.10 -0.62 -0.39
CA LEU A 96 5.90 -0.53 -1.83
C LEU A 96 5.21 0.77 -2.24
N SER A 97 4.15 1.19 -1.53
CA SER A 97 3.50 2.48 -1.79
C SER A 97 4.47 3.65 -1.59
N ASN A 98 5.33 3.57 -0.56
CA ASN A 98 6.32 4.60 -0.27
C ASN A 98 7.37 4.74 -1.39
N LEU A 99 7.77 3.61 -1.98
CA LEU A 99 8.69 3.61 -3.12
C LEU A 99 8.04 4.22 -4.37
N LEU A 100 6.79 3.85 -4.66
CA LEU A 100 6.16 4.16 -5.94
C LEU A 100 5.43 5.52 -5.96
N VAL A 101 5.00 6.06 -4.82
CA VAL A 101 4.17 7.28 -4.79
C VAL A 101 4.79 8.46 -5.52
N GLY A 102 6.08 8.74 -5.27
CA GLY A 102 6.78 9.85 -5.91
C GLY A 102 6.83 9.66 -7.42
N MET A 103 7.15 8.43 -7.83
CA MET A 103 7.27 8.03 -9.22
C MET A 103 5.94 8.14 -9.97
N MET A 104 4.83 7.72 -9.36
CA MET A 104 3.48 7.80 -9.94
C MET A 104 3.05 9.23 -10.27
N ASN A 105 3.61 10.22 -9.59
CA ASN A 105 3.32 11.64 -9.81
C ASN A 105 4.23 12.29 -10.87
N THR A 106 5.20 11.57 -11.46
CA THR A 106 6.03 12.09 -12.54
C THR A 106 5.35 11.94 -13.91
N PRO A 107 5.61 12.82 -14.89
CA PRO A 107 5.13 12.65 -16.26
C PRO A 107 5.49 11.29 -16.86
N ALA A 108 6.74 10.83 -16.71
CA ALA A 108 7.17 9.52 -17.18
C ALA A 108 6.50 8.39 -16.42
N GLY A 109 6.32 8.52 -15.10
CA GLY A 109 5.58 7.55 -14.29
C GLY A 109 4.13 7.39 -14.72
N PHE A 110 3.44 8.47 -15.07
CA PHE A 110 2.09 8.40 -15.63
C PHE A 110 2.03 7.49 -16.86
N HIS A 111 3.03 7.56 -17.74
CA HIS A 111 3.14 6.65 -18.90
C HIS A 111 3.59 5.25 -18.50
N ALA A 112 4.58 5.14 -17.60
CA ALA A 112 5.15 3.86 -17.16
C ALA A 112 4.08 2.95 -16.54
N PHE A 113 3.28 3.46 -15.60
CA PHE A 113 2.26 2.67 -14.90
C PHE A 113 1.05 2.30 -15.78
N ARG A 114 0.92 2.91 -16.96
CA ARG A 114 -0.09 2.58 -17.99
C ARG A 114 0.44 1.66 -19.08
N ASN A 115 1.75 1.43 -19.13
CA ASN A 115 2.35 0.48 -20.07
C ASN A 115 2.03 -0.95 -19.63
N GLU A 116 1.47 -1.77 -20.53
CA GLU A 116 1.01 -3.12 -20.21
C GLU A 116 2.13 -4.04 -19.71
N LYS A 117 3.35 -3.92 -20.26
CA LYS A 117 4.50 -4.75 -19.85
C LYS A 117 4.95 -4.40 -18.44
N ILE A 118 5.06 -3.10 -18.13
CA ILE A 118 5.39 -2.62 -16.78
C ILE A 118 4.28 -3.03 -15.80
N ASN A 119 3.01 -2.82 -16.14
CA ASN A 119 1.89 -3.18 -15.27
C ASN A 119 1.86 -4.69 -14.96
N SER A 120 2.15 -5.54 -15.96
CA SER A 120 2.30 -6.98 -15.77
C SER A 120 3.41 -7.33 -14.78
N MET A 121 4.58 -6.67 -14.87
CA MET A 121 5.65 -6.87 -13.90
C MET A 121 5.28 -6.40 -12.49
N ILE A 122 4.65 -5.22 -12.36
CA ILE A 122 4.17 -4.73 -11.07
C ILE A 122 3.18 -5.71 -10.44
N ARG A 123 2.27 -6.33 -11.23
CA ARG A 123 1.37 -7.37 -10.73
C ARG A 123 2.12 -8.59 -10.20
N LYS A 124 3.15 -9.07 -10.90
CA LYS A 124 3.96 -10.21 -10.45
C LYS A 124 4.72 -9.88 -9.16
N ILE A 125 5.27 -8.67 -9.06
CA ILE A 125 5.94 -8.17 -7.86
C ILE A 125 4.97 -8.11 -6.68
N LEU A 126 3.78 -7.53 -6.88
CA LEU A 126 2.71 -7.48 -5.86
C LEU A 126 2.29 -8.87 -5.41
N LYS A 127 2.14 -9.82 -6.33
CA LYS A 127 1.81 -11.21 -5.98
C LYS A 127 2.91 -11.84 -5.12
N THR A 128 4.17 -11.70 -5.52
CA THR A 128 5.33 -12.24 -4.79
C THR A 128 5.41 -11.65 -3.37
N TRP A 129 5.27 -10.34 -3.24
CA TRP A 129 5.27 -9.68 -1.94
C TRP A 129 4.04 -10.09 -1.09
N GLY A 130 2.87 -10.24 -1.72
CA GLY A 130 1.67 -10.76 -1.07
C GLY A 130 1.83 -12.19 -0.54
N GLU A 131 2.55 -13.06 -1.25
CA GLU A 131 2.91 -14.40 -0.77
C GLU A 131 3.78 -14.35 0.49
N PHE A 132 4.77 -13.44 0.53
CA PHE A 132 5.54 -13.18 1.74
C PHE A 132 4.66 -12.67 2.90
N LEU A 133 3.77 -11.71 2.65
CA LEU A 133 2.85 -11.15 3.66
C LEU A 133 1.76 -12.14 4.12
N ASN A 134 1.55 -13.23 3.39
CA ASN A 134 0.69 -14.36 3.78
C ASN A 134 1.46 -15.46 4.55
N SER A 135 2.75 -15.26 4.81
CA SER A 135 3.58 -16.25 5.51
C SER A 135 3.92 -15.82 6.95
N GLU A 136 4.23 -16.79 7.80
CA GLU A 136 4.70 -16.56 9.18
C GLU A 136 5.96 -15.69 9.24
N LYS A 137 6.78 -15.67 8.18
CA LYS A 137 7.97 -14.81 8.08
C LYS A 137 7.66 -13.33 8.16
N SER A 138 6.41 -12.92 7.92
CA SER A 138 5.97 -11.53 8.03
C SER A 138 5.56 -11.12 9.45
N LEU A 139 5.46 -12.07 10.40
CA LEU A 139 4.97 -11.81 11.76
C LEU A 139 5.97 -11.04 12.64
N TYR A 140 7.21 -10.85 12.20
CA TYR A 140 8.23 -10.16 13.00
C TYR A 140 7.85 -8.72 13.39
N VAL A 141 6.90 -8.09 12.68
CA VAL A 141 6.38 -6.74 13.00
C VAL A 141 5.27 -6.75 14.05
N LEU A 142 4.70 -7.92 14.39
CA LEU A 142 3.75 -8.09 15.49
C LEU A 142 4.51 -8.32 16.79
N ASN A 143 5.14 -7.26 17.28
CA ASN A 143 5.94 -7.27 18.51
C ASN A 143 5.74 -5.95 19.28
N ASP A 144 6.27 -5.87 20.50
CA ASP A 144 6.03 -4.79 21.46
C ASP A 144 7.03 -3.59 21.35
N SER A 145 7.92 -3.60 20.36
CA SER A 145 8.82 -2.47 20.07
C SER A 145 8.05 -1.21 19.66
N PRO A 146 8.65 -0.01 19.73
CA PRO A 146 7.97 1.24 19.34
C PRO A 146 7.43 1.25 17.89
N ASP A 147 8.08 0.54 16.97
CA ASP A 147 7.67 0.36 15.57
C ASP A 147 6.87 -0.93 15.32
N GLY A 148 6.53 -1.66 16.40
CA GLY A 148 5.77 -2.89 16.38
C GLY A 148 4.27 -2.66 16.57
N TRP A 149 3.46 -3.53 15.97
CA TRP A 149 2.00 -3.44 16.02
C TRP A 149 1.39 -3.82 17.37
N LYS A 150 2.18 -4.42 18.28
CA LYS A 150 1.76 -4.66 19.67
C LYS A 150 2.14 -3.53 20.62
N SER A 151 2.82 -2.49 20.15
CA SER A 151 3.06 -1.31 20.96
C SER A 151 1.74 -0.72 21.50
N LYS A 152 1.80 -0.16 22.71
CA LYS A 152 0.64 0.53 23.32
C LYS A 152 0.05 1.59 22.38
N GLU A 153 0.93 2.30 21.69
CA GLU A 153 0.56 3.35 20.74
C GLU A 153 -0.18 2.80 19.51
N ALA A 154 0.30 1.68 18.93
CA ALA A 154 -0.40 1.00 17.84
C ALA A 154 -1.78 0.49 18.29
N GLN A 155 -1.87 -0.08 19.50
CA GLN A 155 -3.12 -0.58 20.05
C GLN A 155 -4.16 0.52 20.25
N GLU A 156 -3.74 1.68 20.77
CA GLU A 156 -4.59 2.87 20.93
C GLU A 156 -5.04 3.43 19.58
N PHE A 157 -4.11 3.52 18.61
CA PHE A 157 -4.41 3.99 17.26
C PHE A 157 -5.42 3.09 16.54
N LEU A 158 -5.21 1.78 16.60
CA LEU A 158 -6.07 0.80 15.94
C LEU A 158 -7.40 0.57 16.67
N LYS A 159 -7.49 0.93 17.96
CA LYS A 159 -8.58 0.54 18.87
C LYS A 159 -8.76 -0.97 18.90
N MET A 160 -7.70 -1.69 19.29
CA MET A 160 -7.67 -3.16 19.22
C MET A 160 -8.84 -3.88 19.92
N ASP A 161 -9.46 -3.24 20.91
CA ASP A 161 -10.67 -3.75 21.57
C ASP A 161 -11.85 -3.97 20.62
N ASP A 162 -11.88 -3.33 19.45
CA ASP A 162 -12.92 -3.50 18.44
C ASP A 162 -12.81 -4.83 17.66
N TYR A 163 -11.69 -5.56 17.79
CA TYR A 163 -11.33 -6.69 16.93
C TYR A 163 -11.26 -8.01 17.69
N ILE A 164 -11.36 -9.12 16.94
CA ILE A 164 -11.23 -10.49 17.45
C ILE A 164 -9.76 -10.90 17.35
N TYR A 165 -9.13 -11.22 18.49
CA TYR A 165 -7.74 -11.67 18.59
C TYR A 165 -7.51 -12.47 19.88
N ASP A 166 -6.41 -13.23 19.97
CA ASP A 166 -6.02 -13.97 21.18
C ASP A 166 -4.89 -13.26 21.94
N PRO A 167 -5.15 -12.59 23.08
CA PRO A 167 -4.11 -11.86 23.81
C PRO A 167 -3.02 -12.75 24.40
N ASN A 168 -3.22 -14.06 24.50
CA ASN A 168 -2.24 -15.00 25.07
C ASN A 168 -1.27 -15.57 24.03
N ASP A 169 -1.61 -15.48 22.75
CA ASP A 169 -0.73 -15.90 21.66
C ASP A 169 0.35 -14.83 21.36
N PRO A 170 1.62 -15.22 21.09
CA PRO A 170 2.70 -14.27 20.83
C PRO A 170 2.39 -13.25 19.72
N TYR A 171 1.63 -13.68 18.71
CA TYR A 171 1.24 -12.91 17.53
C TYR A 171 -0.27 -12.65 17.48
N TRP A 172 -0.94 -12.67 18.63
CA TRP A 172 -2.37 -12.43 18.77
C TRP A 172 -3.29 -13.42 18.04
N GLY A 173 -2.78 -14.61 17.71
CA GLY A 173 -3.49 -15.65 16.97
C GLY A 173 -3.49 -15.44 15.45
N TYR A 174 -2.79 -14.42 14.95
CA TYR A 174 -2.64 -14.17 13.51
C TYR A 174 -1.53 -15.02 12.90
N LYS A 175 -1.76 -15.51 11.68
CA LYS A 175 -0.81 -16.40 10.97
C LYS A 175 0.16 -15.65 10.05
N SER A 176 -0.14 -14.39 9.73
CA SER A 176 0.71 -13.53 8.91
C SER A 176 0.36 -12.05 9.08
N TRP A 177 1.15 -11.16 8.48
CA TRP A 177 0.84 -9.74 8.45
C TRP A 177 -0.50 -9.45 7.74
N ASN A 178 -0.79 -10.11 6.62
CA ASN A 178 -2.08 -9.94 5.94
C ASN A 178 -3.27 -10.42 6.78
N ASP A 179 -3.12 -11.48 7.58
CA ASP A 179 -4.16 -11.96 8.51
C ASP A 179 -4.44 -10.92 9.60
N PHE A 180 -3.39 -10.28 10.12
CA PHE A 180 -3.50 -9.14 11.04
C PHE A 180 -4.08 -7.88 10.38
N PHE A 181 -3.67 -7.56 9.14
CA PHE A 181 -4.11 -6.37 8.43
C PHE A 181 -5.60 -6.45 8.07
N ALA A 182 -6.07 -7.65 7.68
CA ALA A 182 -7.47 -7.94 7.38
C ALA A 182 -8.23 -8.53 8.59
N ARG A 183 -7.76 -8.26 9.81
CA ARG A 183 -8.33 -8.77 11.06
C ARG A 183 -9.83 -8.55 11.16
N LYS A 184 -10.50 -9.48 11.83
CA LYS A 184 -11.96 -9.48 11.97
C LYS A 184 -12.42 -8.51 13.04
N VAL A 185 -13.36 -7.65 12.68
CA VAL A 185 -14.06 -6.75 13.61
C VAL A 185 -15.09 -7.56 14.40
N LYS A 186 -15.26 -7.25 15.69
CA LYS A 186 -16.36 -7.79 16.50
C LYS A 186 -17.69 -7.27 15.95
N PRO A 187 -18.68 -8.13 15.64
CA PRO A 187 -19.97 -7.66 15.11
C PRO A 187 -20.67 -6.60 15.99
N SER A 188 -20.45 -6.64 17.30
CA SER A 188 -21.02 -5.69 18.26
C SER A 188 -20.47 -4.26 18.16
N THR A 189 -19.31 -4.05 17.52
CA THR A 189 -18.65 -2.73 17.45
C THR A 189 -18.98 -1.96 16.18
N ARG A 190 -19.67 -2.61 15.22
CA ARG A 190 -20.17 -2.01 13.95
C ARG A 190 -21.62 -2.47 13.66
N PRO A 191 -22.60 -2.09 14.50
CA PRO A 191 -23.98 -2.48 14.29
C PRO A 191 -24.54 -1.89 12.98
N ILE A 192 -25.26 -2.71 12.21
CA ILE A 192 -25.92 -2.27 10.97
C ILE A 192 -27.21 -1.54 11.35
N ALA A 193 -27.35 -0.30 10.87
CA ALA A 193 -28.56 0.48 11.10
C ALA A 193 -29.74 -0.06 10.27
N GLN A 194 -30.82 -0.45 10.93
CA GLN A 194 -32.06 -0.97 10.31
C GLN A 194 -31.79 -2.03 9.22
N PRO A 195 -31.28 -3.22 9.59
CA PRO A 195 -30.83 -4.23 8.63
C PRO A 195 -31.91 -4.71 7.68
N ASP A 196 -33.19 -4.61 8.06
CA ASP A 196 -34.34 -5.03 7.26
C ASP A 196 -35.01 -3.88 6.48
N ASN A 197 -34.38 -2.69 6.42
CA ASN A 197 -34.92 -1.52 5.72
C ASN A 197 -34.07 -1.14 4.50
N ASP A 198 -34.50 -1.60 3.32
CA ASP A 198 -33.87 -1.34 2.02
C ASP A 198 -33.80 0.15 1.62
N LYS A 199 -34.41 1.05 2.38
CA LYS A 199 -34.33 2.51 2.14
C LYS A 199 -33.13 3.15 2.85
N ILE A 200 -32.45 2.43 3.74
CA ILE A 200 -31.31 2.94 4.49
C ILE A 200 -30.01 2.59 3.77
N ILE A 201 -29.14 3.59 3.62
CA ILE A 201 -27.79 3.40 3.10
C ILE A 201 -26.82 3.60 4.26
N VAL A 202 -26.01 2.58 4.55
CA VAL A 202 -24.97 2.61 5.58
C VAL A 202 -23.60 2.83 4.96
N SER A 203 -22.63 3.26 5.77
CA SER A 203 -21.24 3.34 5.32
C SER A 203 -20.72 1.94 4.98
N PRO A 204 -20.02 1.76 3.85
CA PRO A 204 -19.48 0.45 3.46
C PRO A 204 -18.18 0.10 4.19
N CYS A 205 -17.49 1.08 4.80
CA CYS A 205 -16.26 0.86 5.55
C CYS A 205 -16.02 1.98 6.58
N ASP A 206 -15.02 1.74 7.44
CA ASP A 206 -14.45 2.77 8.32
C ASP A 206 -13.62 3.73 7.48
N THR A 207 -14.17 4.90 7.16
CA THR A 207 -13.52 5.92 6.33
C THR A 207 -13.90 7.32 6.77
N THR A 208 -13.06 8.29 6.44
CA THR A 208 -13.44 9.70 6.41
C THR A 208 -14.03 10.04 5.05
N ILE A 209 -15.08 10.85 5.02
CA ILE A 209 -15.68 11.32 3.77
C ILE A 209 -14.80 12.42 3.20
N PHE A 210 -14.30 12.22 1.97
CA PHE A 210 -13.50 13.23 1.28
C PHE A 210 -14.36 14.38 0.74
N ASN A 211 -15.42 14.05 -0.01
CA ASN A 211 -16.34 15.03 -0.59
C ASN A 211 -17.74 14.43 -0.80
N ILE A 212 -18.78 15.23 -0.62
CA ILE A 212 -20.17 14.86 -0.93
C ILE A 212 -20.70 15.79 -2.01
N GLY A 213 -20.94 15.24 -3.20
CA GLY A 213 -21.64 15.93 -4.28
C GLY A 213 -23.15 15.72 -4.18
N HIS A 214 -23.92 16.81 -4.23
CA HIS A 214 -25.38 16.75 -4.31
C HIS A 214 -25.88 17.13 -5.70
N ASN A 215 -27.02 16.57 -6.11
CA ASN A 215 -27.66 16.84 -7.41
C ASN A 215 -26.73 16.59 -8.62
N VAL A 216 -25.86 15.58 -8.53
CA VAL A 216 -24.96 15.17 -9.63
C VAL A 216 -25.78 14.85 -10.89
N GLY A 217 -25.32 15.36 -12.02
CA GLY A 217 -25.94 15.12 -13.31
C GLY A 217 -25.76 13.67 -13.79
N LYS A 218 -26.57 13.23 -14.77
CA LYS A 218 -26.33 11.94 -15.46
C LYS A 218 -24.97 11.93 -16.16
N VAL A 219 -24.52 13.10 -16.60
CA VAL A 219 -23.18 13.36 -17.14
C VAL A 219 -22.63 14.55 -16.36
N ASP A 220 -21.50 14.36 -15.69
CA ASP A 220 -20.85 15.39 -14.88
C ASP A 220 -19.34 15.24 -14.99
N ARG A 221 -18.59 16.32 -14.73
CA ARG A 221 -17.13 16.28 -14.76
C ARG A 221 -16.63 15.63 -13.48
N PHE A 222 -16.32 14.34 -13.54
CA PHE A 222 -15.81 13.60 -12.39
C PHE A 222 -14.30 13.78 -12.25
N TRP A 223 -13.85 14.64 -11.34
CA TRP A 223 -12.44 14.77 -10.97
C TRP A 223 -12.31 14.87 -9.45
N ILE A 224 -11.64 13.88 -8.82
CA ILE A 224 -11.47 13.85 -7.36
C ILE A 224 -10.42 14.87 -6.86
N LYS A 225 -9.61 15.43 -7.77
CA LYS A 225 -8.50 16.35 -7.48
C LYS A 225 -8.73 17.76 -8.06
N SER A 226 -9.98 18.21 -8.17
CA SER A 226 -10.30 19.60 -8.54
C SER A 226 -10.33 20.51 -7.33
#